data_AF-A0A1H7UAK0-F1
#
_entry.id   AF-A0A1H7UAK0-F1
#
_cell.length_a   1.000
_cell.length_b   1.000
_cell.length_c   1.000
_cell.angle_alpha   90.00
_cell.angle_beta   90.00
_cell.angle_gamma   90.00
#
_symmetry.space_group_name_H-M   'P 1'
#
loop_
_entity.id
_entity.type
_entity.pdbx_description
1 polymer ?
#
loop_
_entity_poly.entity_id
_entity_poly.type
_entity_poly.pdbx_seq_one_letter_code
_entity_poly.pdbx_strand_id
1 'polypeptide(L)' 'MPNLNIEVSDEEYEKLSEVKEAHGLTWRGLVIQGAKALDTEGPL' A
#
# COMPACT_ATOMS: atom_id res chain seq x y z
N MET A 1 -4.64 20.31 -1.80
CA MET A 1 -4.72 18.90 -1.38
C MET A 1 -3.31 18.43 -1.11
N PRO A 2 -3.04 17.69 -0.01
CA PRO A 2 -1.70 17.16 0.23
C PRO A 2 -1.37 16.11 -0.83
N ASN A 3 -0.11 16.07 -1.26
CA ASN A 3 0.42 15.06 -2.17
C ASN A 3 1.36 14.15 -1.39
N LEU A 4 1.22 12.84 -1.59
CA LEU A 4 2.11 11.82 -1.04
C LEU A 4 2.91 11.20 -2.19
N ASN A 5 4.23 11.34 -2.14
CA ASN A 5 5.15 10.61 -3.02
C ASN A 5 5.82 9.51 -2.19
N ILE A 6 5.86 8.29 -2.74
CA ILE A 6 6.49 7.14 -2.09
C ILE A 6 7.58 6.65 -3.03
N GLU A 7 8.82 6.69 -2.55
CA GLU A 7 9.96 6.09 -3.24
C GLU A 7 10.14 4.67 -2.71
N VAL A 8 10.31 3.73 -3.64
CA VAL A 8 10.50 2.31 -3.37
C VAL A 8 11.56 1.78 -4.34
N SER A 9 12.22 0.68 -3.95
CA SER A 9 13.07 -0.08 -4.86
C SER A 9 12.24 -0.80 -5.95
N ASP A 10 12.90 -1.26 -7.00
CA ASP A 10 12.25 -2.01 -8.09
C ASP A 10 11.58 -3.29 -7.57
N GLU A 11 12.22 -4.01 -6.65
CA GLU A 11 11.68 -5.24 -6.04
C GLU A 11 10.41 -4.94 -5.22
N GLU A 12 10.42 -3.87 -4.43
CA GLU A 12 9.25 -3.43 -3.67
C GLU A 12 8.12 -2.98 -4.62
N TYR A 13 8.44 -2.29 -5.71
CA TYR A 13 7.47 -1.87 -6.70
C TYR A 13 6.77 -3.07 -7.36
N GLU A 14 7.53 -4.07 -7.81
CA GLU A 14 7.00 -5.29 -8.42
C GLU A 14 6.07 -6.02 -7.44
N LYS A 15 6.54 -6.25 -6.22
CA LYS A 15 5.75 -6.92 -5.17
C LYS A 15 4.46 -6.16 -4.85
N LEU A 16 4.53 -4.83 -4.70
CA LEU A 16 3.33 -4.03 -4.44
C LEU A 16 2.38 -4.01 -5.65
N SER A 17 2.90 -4.07 -6.88
CA SER A 17 2.09 -4.15 -8.10
C SER A 17 1.31 -5.47 -8.15
N GLU A 18 1.96 -6.59 -7.88
CA GLU A 18 1.32 -7.91 -7.84
C GLU A 18 0.18 -7.95 -6.80
N VAL A 19 0.44 -7.46 -5.58
CA VAL A 19 -0.58 -7.41 -4.53
C VAL A 19 -1.73 -6.49 -4.93
N LYS A 20 -1.42 -5.31 -5.49
CA LYS A 20 -2.44 -4.36 -5.97
C LYS A 20 -3.34 -5.02 -7.02
N GLU A 21 -2.77 -5.71 -7.99
CA GLU A 21 -3.50 -6.36 -9.09
C GLU A 21 -4.32 -7.55 -8.60
N ALA A 22 -3.74 -8.43 -7.78
CA ALA A 22 -4.42 -9.59 -7.22
C ALA A 22 -5.69 -9.22 -6.44
N HIS A 23 -5.71 -8.02 -5.83
CA HIS A 23 -6.85 -7.52 -5.06
C HIS A 23 -7.68 -6.44 -5.78
N GLY A 24 -7.39 -6.13 -7.06
CA GLY A 24 -8.14 -5.13 -7.84
C GLY A 24 -8.05 -3.70 -7.27
N LEU A 25 -6.93 -3.35 -6.65
CA LEU A 25 -6.73 -2.08 -5.96
C LEU A 25 -6.11 -1.01 -6.87
N THR A 26 -6.18 0.25 -6.41
CA THR A 26 -5.29 1.32 -6.88
C THR A 26 -4.09 1.45 -5.93
N TRP A 27 -3.04 2.17 -6.31
CA TRP A 27 -1.91 2.47 -5.41
C TRP A 27 -2.37 3.14 -4.11
N ARG A 28 -3.27 4.13 -4.22
CA ARG A 28 -3.91 4.75 -3.06
C ARG A 28 -4.69 3.72 -2.24
N GLY A 29 -5.46 2.86 -2.91
CA GLY A 29 -6.21 1.78 -2.27
C GLY A 29 -5.31 0.87 -1.45
N LEU A 30 -4.18 0.44 -2.01
CA LEU A 30 -3.19 -0.39 -1.33
C LEU A 30 -2.65 0.28 -0.06
N VAL A 31 -2.21 1.54 -0.14
CA VAL A 31 -1.70 2.29 1.01
C VAL A 31 -2.75 2.42 2.11
N ILE A 32 -4.01 2.74 1.75
CA ILE A 32 -5.10 2.87 2.73
C ILE A 32 -5.44 1.52 3.38
N GLN A 33 -5.42 0.41 2.62
CA GLN A 33 -5.67 -0.92 3.19
C GLN A 33 -4.55 -1.35 4.15
N GLY A 34 -3.28 -1.09 3.80
CA GLY A 34 -2.16 -1.32 4.70
C GLY A 34 -2.28 -0.54 6.01
N ALA A 35 -2.65 0.74 5.95
CA ALA A 35 -2.88 1.56 7.14
C ALA A 35 -4.02 1.01 8.01
N LYS A 36 -5.13 0.56 7.39
CA LYS A 36 -6.26 -0.06 8.12
C LYS A 36 -5.87 -1.37 8.79
N ALA A 37 -5.06 -2.20 8.13
CA ALA A 37 -4.59 -3.45 8.71
C ALA A 37 -3.78 -3.19 9.99
N LEU A 38 -2.88 -2.21 9.96
CA LEU A 38 -2.09 -1.79 11.12
C LEU A 38 -2.95 -1.18 12.24
N ASP A 39 -4.01 -0.44 11.89
CA ASP A 39 -4.93 0.17 12.88
C ASP A 39 -5.86 -0.87 13.54
N THR A 40 -6.16 -1.97 12.83
CA THR A 40 -7.03 -3.05 13.34
C THR A 40 -6.31 -3.96 14.33
N GLU A 41 -4.97 -4.04 14.27
CA GLU A 41 -4.18 -4.88 15.17
C GLU A 41 -3.81 -4.22 16.51
N GLY A 42 -4.17 -2.94 16.74
CA GLY A 42 -3.78 -2.22 17.96
C GLY A 42 -2.24 -2.03 18.07
N PRO A 43 -1.72 -1.23 19.02
CA PRO A 43 -0.28 -1.04 19.12
C PRO A 43 0.42 -2.38 19.41
N LEU A 44 1.45 -2.68 18.61
CA LEU A 44 2.39 -3.79 18.82
C LEU A 44 2.97 -3.81 20.24
#